data_AF-A0A538LRK0-F1
#
_entry.id   AF-A0A538LRK0-F1
#
_cell.length_a   1.000
_cell.length_b   1.000
_cell.length_c   1.000
_cell.angle_alpha   90.00
_cell.angle_beta   90.00
_cell.angle_gamma   90.00
#
_symmetry.space_group_name_H-M   'P 1'
#
loop_
_entity.id
_entity.type
_entity.pdbx_description
1 polymer ?
#
loop_
_entity_poly.entity_id
_entity_poly.type
_entity_poly.pdbx_seq_one_letter_code
_entity_poly.pdbx_strand_id
1 'polypeptide(L)'
;MSGDGAPHEGAPGPEAEAAAGDRSEEELRAAYEEELSRITSSEVMLQAAVSLLNLGGWRLGPPAGAVAGEHGEPAAGQRDLEQVRDAIDGVRALLGVLERRLSKELGPLRDALSQLQLAYARAAGAGAGAAPAGAARGAAGGAPDGDQGQGEAAPESEAPAQQSSHRPGPAEASGKLWVPGR
;
A
#
# COMPACT_ATOMS: atom_id res chain seq x y z
N MET A 1 21.13 66.61 54.14
CA MET A 1 21.62 65.22 54.14
C MET A 1 20.41 64.30 54.22
N SER A 2 20.47 63.19 53.48
CA SER A 2 19.57 62.03 53.54
C SER A 2 18.20 62.26 52.88
N GLY A 3 17.82 61.57 51.82
CA GLY A 3 18.30 60.30 51.29
C GLY A 3 17.06 59.48 50.95
N ASP A 4 16.60 59.65 49.71
CA ASP A 4 15.48 58.95 49.09
C ASP A 4 15.68 57.43 49.16
N GLY A 5 14.72 56.73 49.78
CA GLY A 5 14.75 55.29 50.00
C GLY A 5 13.78 54.60 49.05
N ALA A 6 14.25 54.23 47.86
CA ALA A 6 13.49 53.39 46.94
C ALA A 6 13.33 51.96 47.52
N PRO A 7 12.14 51.35 47.44
CA PRO A 7 11.97 49.95 47.82
C PRO A 7 12.60 49.04 46.75
N HIS A 8 13.48 48.15 47.18
CA HIS A 8 14.00 47.06 46.35
C HIS A 8 12.86 46.12 45.95
N GLU A 9 12.57 46.04 44.65
CA GLU A 9 11.84 44.92 44.05
C GLU A 9 12.60 43.62 44.35
N GLY A 10 11.97 42.73 45.12
CA GLY A 10 12.48 41.40 45.40
C GLY A 10 12.43 40.55 44.14
N ALA A 11 13.60 40.10 43.67
CA ALA A 11 13.69 39.08 42.65
C ALA A 11 12.97 37.80 43.14
N PRO A 12 12.19 37.11 42.28
CA PRO A 12 11.55 35.86 42.65
C PRO A 12 12.61 34.84 43.08
N GLY A 13 12.39 34.20 44.23
CA GLY A 13 13.29 33.18 44.75
C GLY A 13 13.29 31.90 43.91
N PRO A 14 14.33 31.06 44.01
CA PRO A 14 14.52 29.85 43.18
C PRO A 14 13.37 28.83 43.26
N GLU A 15 12.58 28.87 44.34
CA GLU A 15 11.39 28.02 44.51
C GLU A 15 10.22 28.41 43.59
N ALA A 16 10.12 29.69 43.19
CA ALA A 16 9.11 30.16 42.25
C ALA A 16 9.43 29.77 40.80
N GLU A 17 10.72 29.65 40.45
CA GLU A 17 11.17 29.16 39.14
C GLU A 17 10.97 27.65 39.00
N ALA A 18 11.25 26.86 40.05
CA ALA A 18 10.97 25.42 40.05
C ALA A 18 9.46 25.12 39.91
N ALA A 19 8.61 25.83 40.66
CA ALA A 19 7.16 25.69 40.57
C ALA A 19 6.55 26.20 39.24
N ALA A 20 7.27 27.03 38.49
CA ALA A 20 6.88 27.44 37.13
C ALA A 20 7.32 26.41 36.08
N GLY A 21 8.50 25.80 36.27
CA GLY A 21 8.98 24.68 35.46
C GLY A 21 8.07 23.45 35.54
N ASP A 22 7.68 23.04 36.76
CA ASP A 22 6.78 21.89 36.97
C ASP A 22 5.40 22.12 36.31
N ARG A 23 4.84 23.33 36.41
CA ARG A 23 3.59 23.69 35.72
C ARG A 23 3.73 23.63 34.20
N SER A 24 4.86 24.05 33.64
CA SER A 24 5.13 23.93 32.21
C SER A 24 5.30 22.47 31.76
N GLU A 25 5.90 21.61 32.59
CA GLU A 25 6.04 20.17 32.29
C GLU A 25 4.69 19.45 32.36
N GLU A 26 3.84 19.79 33.34
CA GLU A 26 2.48 19.27 33.47
C GLU A 26 1.60 19.70 32.29
N GLU A 27 1.69 20.95 31.84
CA GLU A 27 0.99 21.44 30.64
C GLU A 27 1.45 20.71 29.37
N LEU A 28 2.77 20.49 29.21
CA LEU A 28 3.31 19.70 28.10
C LEU A 28 2.81 18.26 28.15
N ARG A 29 2.85 17.60 29.33
CA ARG A 29 2.35 16.23 29.51
C ARG A 29 0.86 16.14 29.17
N ALA A 30 0.04 17.07 29.65
CA ALA A 30 -1.38 17.12 29.37
C ALA A 30 -1.66 17.27 27.85
N ALA A 31 -0.91 18.14 27.15
CA ALA A 31 -1.03 18.29 25.70
C ALA A 31 -0.64 16.99 24.96
N TYR A 32 0.43 16.31 25.39
CA TYR A 32 0.82 15.02 24.80
C TYR A 32 -0.22 13.92 25.04
N GLU A 33 -0.80 13.84 26.24
CA GLU A 33 -1.88 12.89 26.56
C GLU A 33 -3.13 13.15 25.72
N GLU A 34 -3.48 14.43 25.50
CA GLU A 34 -4.59 14.79 24.62
C GLU A 34 -4.33 14.32 23.18
N GLU A 35 -3.13 14.54 22.63
CA GLU A 35 -2.79 14.06 21.28
C GLU A 35 -2.79 12.52 21.18
N LEU A 36 -2.25 11.83 22.19
CA LEU A 36 -2.28 10.36 22.23
C LEU A 36 -3.73 9.83 22.29
N SER A 37 -4.65 10.54 22.94
CA SER A 37 -6.06 10.15 23.01
C SER A 37 -6.78 10.18 21.66
N ARG A 38 -6.30 10.99 20.71
CA ARG A 38 -6.86 11.10 19.35
C ARG A 38 -6.41 9.97 18.44
N ILE A 39 -5.22 9.40 18.68
CA ILE A 39 -4.68 8.32 17.86
C ILE A 39 -5.35 7.01 18.25
N THR A 40 -6.15 6.45 17.34
CA THR A 40 -6.79 5.16 17.57
C THR A 40 -5.92 4.01 17.07
N SER A 41 -5.96 2.87 17.77
CA SER A 41 -5.27 1.65 17.33
C SER A 41 -5.80 1.15 15.98
N SER A 42 -7.08 1.36 15.68
CA SER A 42 -7.67 1.05 14.37
C SER A 42 -7.02 1.84 13.24
N GLU A 43 -6.75 3.14 13.45
CA GLU A 43 -6.10 3.99 12.45
C GLU A 43 -4.67 3.54 12.17
N VAL A 44 -3.90 3.23 13.22
CA VAL A 44 -2.53 2.71 13.07
C VAL A 44 -2.53 1.38 12.31
N MET A 45 -3.49 0.48 12.62
CA MET A 45 -3.64 -0.79 11.91
C MET A 45 -4.04 -0.60 10.44
N LEU A 46 -4.91 0.37 10.15
CA LEU A 46 -5.32 0.71 8.79
C LEU A 46 -4.11 1.23 7.98
N GLN A 47 -3.35 2.17 8.56
CA GLN A 47 -2.14 2.70 7.96
C GLN A 47 -1.09 1.60 7.71
N ALA A 48 -0.90 0.69 8.68
CA ALA A 48 -0.01 -0.45 8.53
C ALA A 48 -0.45 -1.40 7.40
N ALA A 49 -1.75 -1.68 7.28
CA ALA A 49 -2.27 -2.53 6.20
C ALA A 49 -2.03 -1.90 4.82
N VAL A 50 -2.22 -0.58 4.68
CA VAL A 50 -1.90 0.16 3.44
C VAL A 50 -0.39 0.08 3.12
N SER A 51 0.47 0.29 4.11
CA SER A 51 1.92 0.17 3.93
C SER A 51 2.34 -1.24 3.49
N LEU A 52 1.77 -2.29 4.08
CA LEU A 52 2.04 -3.68 3.70
C LEU A 52 1.59 -3.98 2.27
N LEU A 53 0.42 -3.50 1.84
CA LEU A 53 -0.05 -3.67 0.46
C LEU A 53 0.88 -2.98 -0.55
N ASN A 54 1.32 -1.75 -0.27
CA ASN A 54 2.25 -1.02 -1.11
C ASN A 54 3.61 -1.72 -1.19
N LEU A 55 4.11 -2.20 -0.05
CA LEU A 55 5.36 -2.95 0.01
C LEU A 55 5.27 -4.27 -0.77
N GLY A 56 4.18 -5.03 -0.59
CA GLY A 56 3.93 -6.26 -1.35
C GLY A 56 3.85 -6.01 -2.85
N GLY A 57 3.18 -4.93 -3.27
CA GLY A 57 3.14 -4.53 -4.68
C GLY A 57 4.52 -4.20 -5.25
N TRP A 58 5.36 -3.51 -4.48
CA TRP A 58 6.73 -3.18 -4.90
C TRP A 58 7.63 -4.44 -4.97
N ARG A 59 7.54 -5.33 -3.98
CA ARG A 59 8.33 -6.58 -3.92
C ARG A 59 7.95 -7.61 -5.00
N LEU A 60 6.75 -7.51 -5.56
CA LEU A 60 6.35 -8.29 -6.74
C LEU A 60 7.21 -7.98 -7.97
N GLY A 61 7.78 -6.77 -8.06
CA GLY A 61 8.60 -6.34 -9.18
C GLY A 61 7.88 -6.39 -10.54
N PRO A 62 8.55 -5.97 -11.62
CA PRO A 62 7.99 -6.12 -12.96
C PRO A 62 7.76 -7.61 -13.29
N PRO A 63 6.81 -7.93 -14.20
CA PRO A 63 6.59 -9.30 -14.65
C PRO A 63 7.89 -9.90 -15.20
N ALA A 64 8.11 -11.19 -14.92
CA ALA A 64 9.30 -11.90 -15.39
C ALA A 64 9.39 -11.81 -16.93
N GLY A 65 10.53 -11.33 -17.44
CA GLY A 65 10.74 -11.12 -18.88
C GLY A 65 10.39 -9.73 -19.41
N ALA A 66 9.85 -8.82 -18.58
CA ALA A 66 9.86 -7.40 -18.92
C ALA A 66 11.32 -6.90 -18.90
N VAL A 67 11.82 -6.51 -20.06
CA VAL A 67 13.16 -5.97 -20.23
C VAL A 67 13.40 -4.84 -19.24
N ALA A 68 14.52 -4.98 -18.54
CA ALA A 68 15.03 -4.05 -17.57
C ALA A 68 15.46 -2.74 -18.27
N GLY A 69 14.53 -1.79 -18.41
CA GLY A 69 14.75 -0.48 -19.03
C GLY A 69 15.18 -0.52 -20.50
N GLU A 70 15.01 0.60 -21.21
CA GLU A 70 15.50 0.75 -22.59
C GLU A 70 17.05 0.79 -22.69
N HIS A 71 17.75 0.74 -21.56
CA HIS A 71 19.21 0.89 -21.45
C HIS A 71 19.92 -0.27 -20.74
N GLY A 72 19.27 -1.42 -20.52
CA GLY A 72 19.93 -2.60 -19.92
C GLY A 72 20.36 -2.40 -18.45
N GLU A 73 19.82 -1.38 -17.78
CA GLU A 73 19.96 -1.19 -16.33
C GLU A 73 19.21 -2.33 -15.62
N PRO A 74 19.82 -3.04 -14.66
CA PRO A 74 19.15 -4.14 -13.95
C PRO A 74 17.86 -3.64 -13.32
N ALA A 75 16.77 -4.37 -13.53
CA ALA A 75 15.47 -4.04 -12.98
C ALA A 75 15.62 -3.90 -11.45
N ALA A 76 15.42 -2.67 -10.96
CA ALA A 76 15.62 -2.37 -9.56
C ALA A 76 14.70 -3.24 -8.69
N GLY A 77 15.31 -4.03 -7.82
CA GLY A 77 14.64 -4.91 -6.86
C GLY A 77 14.39 -6.32 -7.41
N GLN A 78 15.20 -7.28 -6.95
CA GLN A 78 14.89 -8.70 -7.15
C GLN A 78 13.51 -8.97 -6.55
N ARG A 79 12.64 -9.60 -7.34
CA ARG A 79 11.33 -10.05 -6.89
C ARG A 79 11.49 -10.92 -5.64
N ASP A 80 10.80 -10.57 -4.56
CA ASP A 80 10.84 -11.28 -3.28
C ASP A 80 9.44 -11.81 -2.94
N LEU A 81 9.18 -13.05 -3.32
CA LEU A 81 7.87 -13.68 -3.14
C LEU A 81 7.59 -14.06 -1.67
N GLU A 82 8.61 -14.26 -0.84
CA GLU A 82 8.40 -14.53 0.59
C GLU A 82 7.87 -13.27 1.27
N GLN A 83 8.49 -12.11 1.02
CA GLN A 83 7.99 -10.84 1.55
C GLN A 83 6.59 -10.48 1.04
N VAL A 84 6.25 -10.83 -0.21
CA VAL A 84 4.89 -10.62 -0.74
C VAL A 84 3.89 -11.50 0.00
N ARG A 85 4.25 -12.76 0.29
CA ARG A 85 3.41 -13.67 1.07
C ARG A 85 3.20 -13.16 2.49
N ASP A 86 4.26 -12.74 3.15
CA ASP A 86 4.19 -12.19 4.52
C ASP A 86 3.31 -10.93 4.55
N ALA A 87 3.41 -10.05 3.54
CA ALA A 87 2.53 -8.89 3.41
C ALA A 87 1.06 -9.30 3.24
N ILE A 88 0.77 -10.30 2.39
CA ILE A 88 -0.60 -10.84 2.21
C ILE A 88 -1.15 -11.38 3.53
N ASP A 89 -0.37 -12.18 4.25
CA ASP A 89 -0.80 -12.81 5.50
C ASP A 89 -0.97 -11.76 6.62
N GLY A 90 -0.08 -10.77 6.69
CA GLY A 90 -0.19 -9.63 7.61
C GLY A 90 -1.44 -8.78 7.36
N VAL A 91 -1.73 -8.44 6.11
CA VAL A 91 -2.94 -7.66 5.76
C VAL A 91 -4.20 -8.45 6.07
N ARG A 92 -4.24 -9.76 5.80
CA ARG A 92 -5.38 -10.63 6.17
C ARG A 92 -5.65 -10.62 7.67
N ALA A 93 -4.59 -10.73 8.48
CA ALA A 93 -4.71 -10.69 9.93
C ALA A 93 -5.26 -9.34 10.42
N LEU A 94 -4.74 -8.23 9.89
CA LEU A 94 -5.21 -6.89 10.23
C LEU A 94 -6.67 -6.66 9.82
N LEU A 95 -7.06 -7.10 8.62
CA LEU A 95 -8.44 -7.01 8.16
C LEU A 95 -9.41 -7.72 9.11
N GLY A 96 -9.08 -8.93 9.57
CA GLY A 96 -9.93 -9.65 10.54
C GLY A 96 -10.13 -8.90 11.87
N VAL A 97 -9.19 -8.03 12.25
CA VAL A 97 -9.33 -7.13 13.41
C VAL A 97 -10.18 -5.90 13.07
N LEU A 98 -9.85 -5.22 11.97
CA LEU A 98 -10.50 -3.98 11.53
C LEU A 98 -11.98 -4.20 11.19
N GLU A 99 -12.35 -5.36 10.67
CA GLU A 99 -13.73 -5.70 10.29
C GLU A 99 -14.73 -5.60 11.45
N ARG A 100 -14.28 -5.79 12.69
CA ARG A 100 -15.13 -5.66 13.87
C ARG A 100 -15.59 -4.22 14.13
N ARG A 101 -14.90 -3.22 13.58
CA ARG A 101 -15.16 -1.80 13.87
C ARG A 101 -15.37 -0.95 12.62
N LEU A 102 -14.71 -1.25 11.51
CA LEU A 102 -14.68 -0.43 10.28
C LEU A 102 -15.23 -1.16 9.05
N SER A 103 -16.11 -2.15 9.22
CA SER A 103 -16.54 -3.09 8.15
C SER A 103 -16.96 -2.46 6.82
N LYS A 104 -17.55 -1.26 6.84
CA LYS A 104 -18.02 -0.51 5.65
C LYS A 104 -16.90 0.18 4.88
N GLU A 105 -15.79 0.49 5.54
CA GLU A 105 -14.69 1.30 5.00
C GLU A 105 -13.59 0.44 4.37
N LEU A 106 -13.60 -0.88 4.62
CA LEU A 106 -12.55 -1.80 4.18
C LEU A 106 -12.68 -2.30 2.74
N GLY A 107 -13.72 -1.90 2.00
CA GLY A 107 -13.96 -2.34 0.62
C GLY A 107 -12.72 -2.22 -0.27
N PRO A 108 -12.17 -1.00 -0.44
CA PRO A 108 -10.97 -0.78 -1.24
C PRO A 108 -9.75 -1.60 -0.78
N LEU A 109 -9.62 -1.84 0.52
CA LEU A 109 -8.49 -2.58 1.09
C LEU A 109 -8.59 -4.09 0.77
N ARG A 110 -9.81 -4.65 0.80
CA ARG A 110 -10.07 -6.04 0.38
C ARG A 110 -9.85 -6.23 -1.11
N ASP A 111 -10.24 -5.25 -1.93
CA ASP A 111 -10.01 -5.28 -3.37
C ASP A 111 -8.52 -5.25 -3.68
N ALA A 112 -7.77 -4.33 -3.07
CA ALA A 112 -6.32 -4.25 -3.22
C ALA A 112 -5.61 -5.54 -2.78
N LEU A 113 -6.01 -6.13 -1.66
CA LEU A 113 -5.50 -7.43 -1.20
C LEU A 113 -5.79 -8.54 -2.22
N SER A 114 -6.99 -8.57 -2.80
CA SER A 114 -7.36 -9.56 -3.82
C SER A 114 -6.52 -9.43 -5.09
N GLN A 115 -6.26 -8.19 -5.53
CA GLN A 115 -5.36 -7.93 -6.66
C GLN A 115 -3.93 -8.37 -6.37
N LEU A 116 -3.43 -8.10 -5.16
CA LEU A 116 -2.10 -8.53 -4.73
C LEU A 116 -1.97 -10.06 -4.74
N GLN A 117 -2.98 -10.76 -4.22
CA GLN A 117 -3.02 -12.23 -4.21
C GLN A 117 -3.04 -12.84 -5.62
N LEU A 118 -3.81 -12.25 -6.55
CA LEU A 118 -3.83 -12.68 -7.95
C LEU A 118 -2.48 -12.46 -8.62
N ALA A 119 -1.84 -11.31 -8.39
CA ALA A 119 -0.50 -11.02 -8.91
C ALA A 119 0.54 -11.98 -8.35
N TYR A 120 0.50 -12.25 -7.04
CA TYR A 120 1.35 -13.24 -6.38
C TYR A 120 1.19 -14.64 -6.97
N ALA A 121 -0.04 -15.12 -7.15
CA ALA A 121 -0.31 -16.44 -7.72
C ALA A 121 0.26 -16.60 -9.14
N ARG A 122 0.11 -15.57 -9.99
CA ARG A 122 0.71 -15.55 -11.33
C ARG A 122 2.24 -15.60 -11.27
N ALA A 123 2.83 -14.80 -10.37
CA ALA A 123 4.27 -14.71 -10.20
C ALA A 123 4.89 -16.02 -9.66
N ALA A 124 4.23 -16.66 -8.69
CA ALA A 124 4.64 -17.94 -8.13
C ALA A 124 4.50 -19.08 -9.16
N GLY A 125 3.43 -19.08 -9.96
CA GLY A 125 3.23 -20.05 -11.04
C GLY A 125 4.25 -19.95 -12.18
N ALA A 126 4.69 -18.73 -12.52
CA ALA A 126 5.72 -18.51 -13.54
C ALA A 126 7.10 -19.09 -13.17
N GLY A 127 7.43 -19.16 -11.87
CA GLY A 127 8.67 -19.78 -11.40
C GLY A 127 8.63 -21.32 -11.39
N ALA A 128 7.44 -21.92 -11.35
CA ALA A 128 7.27 -23.38 -11.33
C ALA A 128 7.40 -24.05 -12.71
N GLY A 129 7.38 -23.28 -13.80
CA GLY A 129 7.48 -23.78 -15.18
C GLY A 129 8.89 -24.20 -15.64
N ALA A 130 9.91 -24.12 -14.77
CA ALA A 130 11.30 -24.45 -15.08
C ALA A 130 11.82 -25.74 -14.43
N ALA A 131 10.93 -26.62 -13.95
CA ALA A 131 11.30 -27.98 -13.55
C ALA A 131 11.13 -28.95 -14.75
N PRO A 132 12.09 -29.83 -15.08
CA PRO A 132 11.94 -30.77 -16.17
C PRO A 132 10.79 -31.73 -15.86
N ALA A 133 9.80 -31.75 -16.76
CA ALA A 133 8.75 -32.76 -16.80
C ALA A 133 9.40 -34.13 -17.01
N GLY A 134 9.54 -34.88 -15.92
CA GLY A 134 10.19 -36.19 -15.96
C GLY A 134 9.97 -36.98 -14.68
N ALA A 135 8.75 -37.47 -14.46
CA ALA A 135 8.48 -38.84 -14.01
C ALA A 135 6.99 -39.07 -13.71
N ALA A 136 6.46 -40.09 -14.37
CA ALA A 136 5.38 -40.97 -13.92
C ALA A 136 3.93 -40.44 -13.88
N ARG A 137 3.22 -40.67 -14.99
CA ARG A 137 1.94 -41.39 -14.94
C ARG A 137 1.74 -42.21 -16.22
N GLY A 138 2.11 -43.48 -16.13
CA GLY A 138 1.66 -44.52 -17.05
C GLY A 138 0.48 -45.29 -16.43
N ALA A 139 -0.22 -46.01 -17.33
CA ALA A 139 -1.36 -46.91 -17.16
C ALA A 139 -2.73 -46.21 -17.08
N ALA A 140 -3.47 -46.15 -18.20
CA ALA A 140 -4.32 -47.21 -18.81
C ALA A 140 -5.78 -46.96 -18.39
N GLY A 141 -6.81 -46.97 -19.23
CA GLY A 141 -7.01 -47.26 -20.64
C GLY A 141 -8.53 -47.17 -20.91
N GLY A 142 -8.95 -47.10 -22.16
CA GLY A 142 -10.35 -47.33 -22.55
C GLY A 142 -10.98 -46.26 -23.44
N ALA A 143 -10.83 -46.44 -24.75
CA ALA A 143 -11.81 -46.10 -25.79
C ALA A 143 -12.15 -47.41 -26.52
N PRO A 144 -13.23 -47.58 -27.31
CA PRO A 144 -14.05 -46.58 -28.03
C PRO A 144 -15.59 -46.83 -27.80
N ASP A 145 -16.61 -46.30 -28.48
CA ASP A 145 -16.82 -45.79 -29.83
C ASP A 145 -18.23 -45.12 -29.94
N GLY A 146 -18.45 -44.32 -30.99
CA GLY A 146 -19.77 -43.84 -31.49
C GLY A 146 -20.30 -42.54 -30.87
N ASP A 147 -20.90 -41.57 -31.57
CA ASP A 147 -21.46 -41.52 -32.92
C ASP A 147 -21.58 -40.04 -33.38
N GLN A 148 -21.75 -39.88 -34.69
CA GLN A 148 -21.64 -38.67 -35.49
C GLN A 148 -22.80 -37.68 -35.30
N GLY A 149 -22.55 -36.41 -35.61
CA GLY A 149 -23.60 -35.40 -35.76
C GLY A 149 -23.05 -34.07 -36.27
N GLN A 150 -23.04 -33.93 -37.61
CA GLN A 150 -22.68 -32.72 -38.36
C GLN A 150 -23.63 -31.55 -38.03
N GLY A 151 -23.13 -30.32 -38.09
CA GLY A 151 -23.90 -29.10 -37.85
C GLY A 151 -23.09 -27.83 -38.08
N GLU A 152 -22.88 -27.55 -39.36
CA GLU A 152 -22.34 -26.33 -39.97
C GLU A 152 -23.01 -25.04 -39.49
N ALA A 153 -22.22 -24.00 -39.15
CA ALA A 153 -22.45 -22.59 -39.53
C ALA A 153 -21.40 -21.65 -38.88
N ALA A 154 -20.56 -21.05 -39.72
CA ALA A 154 -19.93 -19.75 -39.47
C ALA A 154 -20.98 -18.62 -39.61
N PRO A 155 -20.76 -17.43 -39.01
CA PRO A 155 -20.16 -16.31 -39.76
C PRO A 155 -19.07 -15.57 -38.95
N GLU A 156 -17.97 -15.17 -39.59
CA GLU A 156 -17.66 -13.83 -40.10
C GLU A 156 -17.34 -12.75 -39.04
N SER A 157 -16.04 -12.44 -39.00
CA SER A 157 -15.40 -11.13 -38.90
C SER A 157 -16.30 -9.89 -38.77
N GLU A 158 -16.18 -9.20 -37.64
CA GLU A 158 -16.25 -7.74 -37.59
C GLU A 158 -14.99 -7.19 -36.92
N ALA A 159 -14.19 -6.52 -37.74
CA ALA A 159 -13.07 -5.68 -37.34
C ALA A 159 -13.60 -4.30 -36.85
N PRO A 160 -12.77 -3.52 -36.15
CA PRO A 160 -13.21 -2.60 -35.11
C PRO A 160 -13.73 -1.25 -35.62
N ALA A 161 -14.76 -0.75 -34.95
CA ALA A 161 -15.21 0.63 -35.06
C ALA A 161 -14.13 1.59 -34.51
N GLN A 162 -13.62 2.44 -35.41
CA GLN A 162 -12.81 3.61 -35.09
C GLN A 162 -13.67 4.62 -34.33
N GLN A 163 -13.36 4.85 -33.04
CA GLN A 163 -13.77 6.06 -32.34
C GLN A 163 -12.53 6.90 -32.07
N SER A 164 -12.21 7.73 -33.05
CA SER A 164 -11.38 8.91 -32.91
C SER A 164 -12.13 9.96 -32.08
N SER A 165 -11.89 9.97 -30.77
CA SER A 165 -12.14 11.15 -29.95
C SER A 165 -10.80 11.80 -29.61
N HIS A 166 -10.58 12.98 -30.20
CA HIS A 166 -9.49 13.89 -29.88
C HIS A 166 -9.43 14.12 -28.37
N ARG A 167 -8.38 13.60 -27.72
CA ARG A 167 -8.02 13.99 -26.35
C ARG A 167 -6.89 15.02 -26.44
N PRO A 168 -7.07 16.25 -25.95
CA PRO A 168 -5.97 17.21 -25.81
C PRO A 168 -4.85 16.59 -24.97
N GLY A 169 -3.60 16.79 -25.40
CA GLY A 169 -2.42 16.17 -24.80
C GLY A 169 -2.10 16.65 -23.38
N PRO A 170 -1.21 15.94 -22.66
CA PRO A 170 -0.91 16.16 -21.23
C PRO A 170 -0.14 17.47 -20.91
N ALA A 171 0.00 18.39 -21.87
CA ALA A 171 0.83 19.59 -21.73
C ALA A 171 0.06 20.85 -21.26
N GLU A 172 -1.27 20.82 -21.13
CA GLU A 172 -2.08 21.98 -20.73
C GLU A 172 -2.59 21.95 -19.28
N ALA A 173 -2.21 20.94 -18.49
CA ALA A 173 -2.54 20.87 -17.06
C ALA A 173 -1.45 21.47 -16.15
N SER A 174 -0.61 22.38 -16.66
CA SER A 174 0.36 23.12 -15.85
C SER A 174 -0.35 24.26 -15.09
N GLY A 175 -1.11 23.85 -14.08
CA GLY A 175 -1.64 24.72 -13.05
C GLY A 175 -0.48 25.36 -12.28
N LYS A 176 -0.24 26.63 -12.60
CA LYS A 176 0.44 27.66 -11.82
C LYS A 176 0.84 27.19 -10.40
N LEU A 177 2.13 26.90 -10.23
CA LEU A 177 2.77 26.87 -8.91
C LEU A 177 2.48 28.20 -8.21
N TRP A 178 1.68 28.15 -7.16
CA TRP A 178 1.60 29.23 -6.18
C TRP A 178 2.80 29.11 -5.24
N VAL A 179 3.62 30.17 -5.16
CA VAL A 179 4.76 30.27 -4.24
C VAL A 179 4.40 31.31 -3.18
N PRO A 180 4.19 30.93 -1.91
CA PRO A 180 4.10 31.90 -0.82
C PRO A 180 5.48 32.40 -0.40
N GLY A 181 5.60 33.71 -0.12
CA GLY A 181 6.70 34.25 0.68
C GLY A 181 7.64 35.25 0.01
N ARG A 182 7.13 36.22 -0.77
CA ARG A 182 7.81 37.50 -0.97
C ARG A 182 6.87 38.66 -0.72
#